data_AF-A0ABC9AAL9-F1
#
_entry.id   AF-A0ABC9AAL9-F1
#
_cell.length_a   1.000
_cell.length_b   1.000
_cell.length_c   1.000
_cell.angle_alpha   90.00
_cell.angle_beta   90.00
_cell.angle_gamma   90.00
#
_symmetry.space_group_name_H-M   'P 1'
#
loop_
_entity.id
_entity.type
_entity.pdbx_description
1 polymer ?
#
loop_
_entity_poly.entity_id
_entity_poly.type
_entity_poly.pdbx_seq_one_letter_code
_entity_poly.pdbx_strand_id
1 'polypeptide(L)'
;MPPRRRDRRRPRDPSPPPSGTSAPPAASGVRITLLASVVVVLVLAALGFSGRLSQSPPHPQTLQTTARSVYERGLVKRDVSAREILTEHTRVSENRSQRHFPNPVLAYVTPWNSKGYDMAKLFSAKLTHISPVWYDLKSDRNMLVLEGEHNFDATWVSELQSNGSLVVPRVVLEAFPAVVLLEKKQKAKAIDLIVSECRNKGYNGIVLESWSRWAAYGVLDDPELRYMLQECKSSVIRTSDQKICCSWLT
;
A
#
# COMPACT_ATOMS: atom_id res chain seq x y z
N MET A 1 -71.61 24.57 -17.39
CA MET A 1 -71.50 25.97 -17.85
C MET A 1 -70.07 26.46 -17.60
N PRO A 2 -69.35 26.93 -18.64
CA PRO A 2 -68.36 27.99 -18.43
C PRO A 2 -68.36 29.05 -19.55
N PRO A 3 -67.93 30.30 -19.29
CA PRO A 3 -67.99 31.35 -20.30
C PRO A 3 -66.72 31.47 -21.16
N ARG A 4 -66.99 31.92 -22.38
CA ARG A 4 -66.11 32.26 -23.51
C ARG A 4 -65.23 33.49 -23.27
N ARG A 5 -64.08 33.55 -23.97
CA ARG A 5 -63.80 34.67 -24.90
C ARG A 5 -62.96 34.23 -26.12
N ARG A 6 -63.52 34.56 -27.30
CA ARG A 6 -63.00 34.53 -28.69
C ARG A 6 -61.90 35.61 -28.88
N ASP A 7 -61.05 35.71 -29.92
CA ASP A 7 -60.98 35.12 -31.27
C ASP A 7 -59.64 35.48 -31.98
N ARG A 8 -59.30 34.69 -33.03
CA ARG A 8 -58.60 35.04 -34.32
C ARG A 8 -57.09 35.32 -34.30
N ARG A 9 -56.24 34.84 -35.23
CA ARG A 9 -56.34 34.12 -36.54
C ARG A 9 -54.94 33.54 -36.88
N ARG A 10 -54.85 32.37 -37.52
CA ARG A 10 -53.70 31.91 -38.36
C ARG A 10 -53.98 32.26 -39.86
N PRO A 11 -53.27 31.77 -40.93
CA PRO A 11 -51.91 31.22 -41.15
C PRO A 11 -51.21 31.73 -42.48
N ARG A 12 -49.99 31.19 -42.76
CA ARG A 12 -49.37 30.77 -44.08
C ARG A 12 -48.14 31.53 -44.66
N ASP A 13 -47.13 30.69 -44.97
CA ASP A 13 -45.96 30.73 -45.88
C ASP A 13 -46.04 31.64 -47.14
N PRO A 14 -44.91 32.12 -47.74
CA PRO A 14 -43.94 31.25 -48.47
C PRO A 14 -42.44 31.67 -48.51
N SER A 15 -41.61 30.76 -49.04
CA SER A 15 -40.15 30.83 -49.28
C SER A 15 -39.72 31.74 -50.49
N PRO A 16 -38.40 31.84 -50.86
CA PRO A 16 -37.61 33.06 -51.21
C PRO A 16 -37.62 33.38 -52.75
N PRO A 17 -36.78 34.26 -53.41
CA PRO A 17 -35.43 34.83 -53.13
C PRO A 17 -35.27 36.29 -53.71
N PRO A 18 -34.13 36.82 -54.26
CA PRO A 18 -32.68 36.61 -54.05
C PRO A 18 -31.88 37.92 -53.76
N SER A 19 -30.62 37.72 -53.35
CA SER A 19 -29.40 38.54 -53.60
C SER A 19 -29.49 40.03 -53.99
N GLY A 20 -28.91 40.88 -53.14
CA GLY A 20 -28.49 42.24 -53.47
C GLY A 20 -27.31 42.67 -52.61
N THR A 21 -26.14 42.67 -53.23
CA THR A 21 -24.80 42.91 -52.68
C THR A 21 -24.60 44.36 -52.22
N SER A 22 -24.12 44.59 -51.00
CA SER A 22 -23.07 45.60 -50.71
C SER A 22 -22.48 45.40 -49.31
N ALA A 23 -21.19 45.14 -49.27
CA ALA A 23 -20.34 45.14 -48.07
C ALA A 23 -19.72 46.55 -47.87
N PRO A 24 -18.82 46.77 -46.89
CA PRO A 24 -19.02 46.87 -45.44
C PRO A 24 -18.56 48.26 -44.92
N PRO A 25 -18.32 48.48 -43.60
CA PRO A 25 -16.98 48.18 -43.09
C PRO A 25 -16.94 47.56 -41.68
N ALA A 26 -15.74 47.04 -41.41
CA ALA A 26 -15.30 46.21 -40.30
C ALA A 26 -15.25 46.90 -38.92
N ALA A 27 -15.29 46.10 -37.86
CA ALA A 27 -14.20 45.95 -36.89
C ALA A 27 -14.59 45.02 -35.71
N SER A 28 -13.58 44.39 -35.12
CA SER A 28 -13.56 43.72 -33.79
C SER A 28 -13.51 42.19 -33.76
N GLY A 29 -12.55 41.60 -34.49
CA GLY A 29 -12.15 40.19 -34.34
C GLY A 29 -10.80 39.95 -33.62
N VAL A 30 -10.04 41.00 -33.32
CA VAL A 30 -8.62 40.86 -32.91
C VAL A 30 -8.41 40.93 -31.39
N ARG A 31 -9.31 41.57 -30.62
CA ARG A 31 -9.12 41.71 -29.16
C ARG A 31 -9.54 40.47 -28.36
N ILE A 32 -10.52 39.71 -28.85
CA ILE A 32 -11.08 38.55 -28.13
C ILE A 32 -10.18 37.32 -28.27
N THR A 33 -9.54 37.14 -29.44
CA THR A 33 -8.61 36.02 -29.69
C THR A 33 -7.31 36.15 -28.90
N LEU A 34 -6.77 37.36 -28.75
CA LEU A 34 -5.56 37.64 -27.97
C LEU A 34 -5.77 37.45 -26.46
N LEU A 35 -6.94 37.81 -25.93
CA LEU A 35 -7.28 37.58 -24.52
C LEU A 35 -7.46 36.09 -24.22
N ALA A 36 -8.13 35.35 -25.11
CA ALA A 36 -8.32 33.91 -24.94
C ALA A 36 -6.99 33.13 -24.96
N SER A 37 -6.06 33.49 -25.85
CA SER A 37 -4.75 32.82 -25.91
C SER A 37 -3.89 33.11 -24.69
N VAL A 38 -3.92 34.34 -24.15
CA VAL A 38 -3.22 34.69 -22.90
C VAL A 38 -3.79 33.92 -21.71
N VAL A 39 -5.12 33.78 -21.61
CA VAL A 39 -5.75 33.00 -20.54
C VAL A 39 -5.39 31.52 -20.63
N VAL A 40 -5.37 30.93 -21.84
CA VAL A 40 -4.96 29.53 -22.02
C VAL A 40 -3.50 29.31 -21.64
N VAL A 41 -2.60 30.23 -22.01
CA VAL A 41 -1.18 30.16 -21.61
C VAL A 41 -1.01 30.29 -20.09
N LEU A 42 -1.79 31.17 -19.44
CA LEU A 42 -1.76 31.32 -17.98
C LEU A 42 -2.30 30.07 -17.26
N VAL A 43 -3.34 29.44 -17.78
CA VAL A 43 -3.89 28.18 -17.24
C VAL A 43 -2.90 27.02 -17.42
N LEU A 44 -2.27 26.91 -18.59
CA LEU A 44 -1.24 25.89 -18.83
C LEU A 44 0.01 26.13 -17.97
N ALA A 45 0.41 27.38 -17.77
CA ALA A 45 1.50 27.75 -16.88
C ALA A 45 1.15 27.45 -15.41
N ALA A 46 -0.08 27.74 -14.96
CA ALA A 46 -0.54 27.41 -13.61
C ALA A 46 -0.60 25.89 -13.38
N LEU A 47 -1.14 25.12 -14.33
CA LEU A 47 -1.17 23.65 -14.27
C LEU A 47 0.24 23.05 -14.28
N GLY A 48 1.15 23.58 -15.10
CA GLY A 48 2.56 23.18 -15.12
C GLY A 48 3.32 23.58 -13.85
N PHE A 49 2.97 24.72 -13.25
CA PHE A 49 3.59 25.22 -12.01
C PHE A 49 3.09 24.45 -10.77
N SER A 50 1.79 24.15 -10.68
CA SER A 50 1.23 23.26 -9.66
C SER A 50 1.78 21.84 -9.76
N GLY A 51 2.00 21.34 -10.98
CA GLY A 51 2.67 20.05 -11.21
C GLY A 51 4.13 20.02 -10.75
N ARG A 52 4.83 21.16 -10.81
CA ARG A 52 6.23 21.29 -10.34
C ARG A 52 6.34 21.54 -8.83
N LEU A 53 5.37 22.21 -8.21
CA LEU A 53 5.35 22.43 -6.76
C LEU A 53 4.99 21.16 -5.97
N SER A 54 4.33 20.19 -6.61
CA SER A 54 3.94 18.92 -5.97
C SER A 54 4.98 17.80 -6.11
N GLN A 55 6.09 18.03 -6.81
CA GLN A 55 7.19 17.08 -6.92
C GLN A 55 8.36 17.56 -6.07
N SER A 56 8.39 17.14 -4.81
CA SER A 56 9.64 17.12 -4.06
C SER A 56 10.67 16.34 -4.88
N PRO A 57 11.85 16.90 -5.18
CA PRO A 57 12.91 16.14 -5.81
C PRO A 57 13.19 14.89 -4.95
N PRO A 58 13.43 13.71 -5.53
CA PRO A 58 13.93 12.59 -4.77
C PRO A 58 15.29 13.01 -4.23
N HIS A 59 15.35 13.40 -2.95
CA HIS A 59 16.61 13.71 -2.31
C HIS A 59 17.37 12.38 -2.21
N PRO A 60 18.49 12.19 -2.93
CA PRO A 60 19.29 10.99 -2.79
C PRO A 60 19.94 11.09 -1.42
N GLN A 61 19.31 10.50 -0.40
CA GLN A 61 19.94 10.32 0.90
C GLN A 61 21.03 9.27 0.72
N THR A 62 22.20 9.70 0.28
CA THR A 62 23.37 8.82 0.18
C THR A 62 23.68 8.32 1.58
N LEU A 63 23.49 7.02 1.79
CA LEU A 63 23.79 6.36 3.04
C LEU A 63 25.29 6.56 3.35
N GLN A 64 25.60 7.24 4.44
CA GLN A 64 26.97 7.49 4.85
C GLN A 64 27.42 6.45 5.85
N THR A 65 28.67 6.00 5.76
CA THR A 65 29.26 5.07 6.72
C THR A 65 30.17 5.77 7.71
N THR A 66 30.33 5.17 8.88
CA THR A 66 31.30 5.57 9.89
C THR A 66 31.84 4.33 10.59
N ALA A 67 33.13 4.35 10.94
CA ALA A 67 33.76 3.26 11.67
C ALA A 67 33.14 2.99 13.05
N ARG A 68 32.56 4.02 13.70
CA ARG A 68 32.03 3.95 15.07
C ARG A 68 30.51 3.85 15.12
N SER A 69 30.01 3.01 16.01
CA SER A 69 28.58 2.89 16.32
C SER A 69 28.00 4.19 16.94
N VAL A 70 26.67 4.31 16.98
CA VAL A 70 26.00 5.43 17.66
C VAL A 70 26.30 5.49 19.16
N TYR A 71 26.59 4.34 19.78
CA TYR A 71 26.96 4.25 21.20
C TYR A 71 28.36 4.80 21.45
N GLU A 72 29.35 4.38 20.65
CA GLU A 72 30.74 4.88 20.74
C GLU A 72 30.87 6.36 20.39
N ARG A 73 29.92 6.89 19.60
CA ARG A 73 29.82 8.31 19.27
C ARG A 73 29.05 9.13 20.31
N GLY A 74 28.51 8.50 21.36
CA GLY A 74 27.75 9.19 22.40
C GLY A 74 26.44 9.82 21.92
N LEU A 75 25.85 9.30 20.84
CA LEU A 75 24.62 9.84 20.25
C LEU A 75 23.35 9.31 20.94
N VAL A 76 23.46 8.23 21.71
CA VAL A 76 22.35 7.68 22.50
C VAL A 76 22.34 8.36 23.87
N LYS A 77 21.63 9.49 23.96
CA LYS A 77 21.55 10.35 25.16
C LYS A 77 20.14 10.93 25.31
N ARG A 78 19.83 11.44 26.50
CA ARG A 78 18.51 12.05 26.80
C ARG A 78 18.34 13.41 26.12
N ASP A 79 19.37 14.24 26.17
CA ASP A 79 19.34 15.59 25.61
C ASP A 79 19.79 15.59 24.14
N VAL A 80 18.86 15.23 23.25
CA VAL A 80 19.08 15.22 21.79
C VAL A 80 18.39 16.43 21.13
N SER A 81 19.13 17.12 20.24
CA SER A 81 18.56 18.22 19.44
C SER A 81 18.08 17.76 18.07
N ALA A 82 17.07 18.43 17.51
CA ALA A 82 16.60 18.16 16.15
C ALA A 82 17.71 18.31 15.10
N ARG A 83 18.60 19.30 15.26
CA ARG A 83 19.75 19.52 14.38
C ARG A 83 20.71 18.33 14.38
N GLU A 84 20.95 17.74 15.54
CA GLU A 84 21.80 16.55 15.68
C GLU A 84 21.19 15.35 14.95
N ILE A 85 19.88 15.10 15.12
CA ILE A 85 19.18 14.04 14.37
C ILE A 85 19.32 14.27 12.87
N LEU A 86 19.02 15.48 12.38
CA LEU A 86 19.09 15.80 10.96
C LEU A 86 20.52 15.69 10.39
N THR A 87 21.54 15.87 11.24
CA THR A 87 22.95 15.72 10.82
C THR A 87 23.38 14.25 10.78
N GLU A 88 22.86 13.42 11.69
CA GLU A 88 23.40 12.07 11.93
C GLU A 88 22.51 10.93 11.41
N HIS A 89 21.23 11.17 11.07
CA HIS A 89 20.26 10.10 10.78
C HIS A 89 20.58 9.23 9.56
N THR A 90 21.39 9.71 8.62
CA THR A 90 21.84 8.95 7.44
C THR A 90 23.14 8.20 7.66
N ARG A 91 23.82 8.42 8.80
CA ARG A 91 25.15 7.89 9.11
C ARG A 91 25.05 6.60 9.91
N VAL A 92 25.43 5.50 9.28
CA VAL A 92 25.36 4.15 9.86
C VAL A 92 26.75 3.57 10.07
N SER A 93 26.89 2.63 11.02
CA SER A 93 28.17 1.94 11.22
C SER A 93 28.57 1.12 9.99
N GLU A 94 29.86 1.08 9.68
CA GLU A 94 30.45 0.16 8.71
C GLU A 94 30.19 -1.30 9.09
N ASN A 95 30.24 -1.61 10.40
CA ASN A 95 29.90 -2.93 10.90
C ASN A 95 28.37 -3.11 10.98
N ARG A 96 27.81 -3.56 9.85
CA ARG A 96 26.37 -3.83 9.72
C ARG A 96 25.99 -5.23 10.19
N SER A 97 26.94 -6.14 10.34
CA SER A 97 26.67 -7.53 10.74
C SER A 97 26.60 -7.72 12.26
N GLN A 98 27.22 -6.84 13.05
CA GLN A 98 27.20 -6.98 14.51
C GLN A 98 25.79 -6.79 15.10
N ARG A 99 25.32 -7.78 15.85
CA ARG A 99 24.07 -7.69 16.62
C ARG A 99 24.37 -7.23 18.04
N HIS A 100 23.79 -6.11 18.45
CA HIS A 100 23.82 -5.65 19.85
C HIS A 100 22.61 -6.16 20.66
N PHE A 101 21.55 -6.57 19.98
CA PHE A 101 20.36 -7.14 20.60
C PHE A 101 20.32 -8.67 20.38
N PRO A 102 20.41 -9.48 21.45
CA PRO A 102 20.59 -10.92 21.32
C PRO A 102 19.29 -11.65 20.91
N ASN A 103 18.14 -11.13 21.31
CA ASN A 103 16.84 -11.77 21.09
C ASN A 103 16.42 -11.71 19.61
N PRO A 104 15.47 -12.56 19.17
CA PRO A 104 14.90 -12.49 17.83
C PRO A 104 14.37 -11.09 17.48
N VAL A 105 14.60 -10.67 16.23
CA VAL A 105 14.14 -9.39 15.68
C VAL A 105 13.36 -9.67 14.41
N LEU A 106 12.07 -9.29 14.42
CA LEU A 106 11.18 -9.32 13.28
C LEU A 106 11.08 -7.92 12.66
N ALA A 107 11.28 -7.80 11.35
CA ALA A 107 11.06 -6.55 10.62
C ALA A 107 9.90 -6.69 9.63
N TYR A 108 8.97 -5.75 9.65
CA TYR A 108 7.95 -5.64 8.60
C TYR A 108 8.48 -4.82 7.42
N VAL A 109 8.22 -5.29 6.20
CA VAL A 109 8.59 -4.60 4.96
C VAL A 109 7.34 -4.41 4.11
N THR A 110 7.05 -3.17 3.71
CA THR A 110 5.78 -2.81 3.07
C THR A 110 5.98 -2.36 1.62
N PRO A 111 5.12 -2.75 0.67
CA PRO A 111 5.29 -2.42 -0.75
C PRO A 111 5.20 -0.90 -1.03
N TRP A 112 4.45 -0.13 -0.23
CA TRP A 112 4.33 1.33 -0.38
C TRP A 112 5.53 2.13 0.18
N ASN A 113 6.53 1.47 0.76
CA ASN A 113 7.76 2.10 1.24
C ASN A 113 8.97 1.32 0.72
N SER A 114 9.37 1.63 -0.51
CA SER A 114 10.44 0.92 -1.23
C SER A 114 11.78 0.91 -0.48
N LYS A 115 12.09 1.98 0.27
CA LYS A 115 13.31 2.05 1.11
C LYS A 115 13.39 0.90 2.12
N GLY A 116 12.26 0.34 2.54
CA GLY A 116 12.21 -0.82 3.43
C GLY A 116 12.92 -2.05 2.85
N TYR A 117 12.81 -2.27 1.53
CA TYR A 117 13.45 -3.40 0.85
C TYR A 117 14.97 -3.29 0.87
N ASP A 118 15.48 -2.09 0.61
CA ASP A 118 16.92 -1.81 0.66
C ASP A 118 17.46 -1.93 2.07
N MET A 119 16.75 -1.38 3.06
CA MET A 119 17.16 -1.44 4.47
C MET A 119 17.14 -2.87 5.01
N ALA A 120 16.16 -3.69 4.61
CA ALA A 120 16.10 -5.09 4.97
C ALA A 120 17.30 -5.88 4.46
N LYS A 121 17.73 -5.63 3.21
CA LYS A 121 18.96 -6.22 2.65
C LYS A 121 20.21 -5.73 3.36
N LEU A 122 20.29 -4.42 3.55
CA LEU A 122 21.44 -3.74 4.14
C LEU A 122 21.74 -4.18 5.58
N PHE A 123 20.70 -4.50 6.34
CA PHE A 123 20.79 -4.88 7.76
C PHE A 123 20.29 -6.30 8.03
N SER A 124 20.22 -7.16 7.01
CA SER A 124 19.71 -8.54 7.10
C SER A 124 20.37 -9.33 8.24
N ALA A 125 21.69 -9.23 8.38
CA ALA A 125 22.44 -9.88 9.46
C ALA A 125 22.02 -9.46 10.88
N LYS A 126 21.31 -8.33 11.04
CA LYS A 126 20.73 -7.90 12.32
C LYS A 126 19.31 -8.42 12.56
N LEU A 127 18.64 -8.91 11.53
CA LEU A 127 17.24 -9.31 11.51
C LEU A 127 17.12 -10.83 11.44
N THR A 128 16.50 -11.44 12.44
CA THR A 128 16.31 -12.90 12.41
C THR A 128 15.14 -13.29 11.51
N HIS A 129 14.12 -12.44 11.44
CA HIS A 129 12.94 -12.64 10.62
C HIS A 129 12.58 -11.37 9.86
N ILE A 130 12.17 -11.53 8.61
CA ILE A 130 11.67 -10.44 7.76
C ILE A 130 10.29 -10.84 7.26
N SER A 131 9.30 -10.02 7.56
CA SER A 131 7.90 -10.24 7.22
C SER A 131 7.46 -9.22 6.17
N PRO A 132 7.54 -9.56 4.88
CA PRO A 132 6.94 -8.73 3.86
C PRO A 132 5.41 -8.70 4.01
N VAL A 133 4.84 -7.52 3.86
CA VAL A 133 3.41 -7.23 3.99
C VAL A 133 2.77 -7.28 2.60
N TRP A 134 2.58 -8.49 2.09
CA TRP A 134 2.07 -8.71 0.72
C TRP A 134 0.69 -9.32 0.69
N TYR A 135 0.37 -10.21 1.62
CA TYR A 135 -0.74 -11.14 1.44
C TYR A 135 -1.96 -10.83 2.30
N ASP A 136 -3.12 -10.92 1.66
CA ASP A 136 -4.44 -10.85 2.30
C ASP A 136 -5.26 -12.08 1.86
N LEU A 137 -5.81 -12.82 2.82
CA LEU A 137 -6.78 -13.88 2.58
C LEU A 137 -8.19 -13.28 2.65
N LYS A 138 -8.83 -13.14 1.50
CA LYS A 138 -10.15 -12.51 1.35
C LYS A 138 -11.21 -13.55 0.99
N SER A 139 -12.48 -13.15 1.17
CA SER A 139 -13.63 -13.87 0.62
C SER A 139 -14.18 -13.08 -0.54
N ASP A 140 -14.10 -13.63 -1.75
CA ASP A 140 -14.70 -13.10 -2.97
C ASP A 140 -15.79 -14.06 -3.46
N ARG A 141 -17.05 -13.60 -3.55
CA ARG A 141 -18.20 -14.39 -4.04
C ARG A 141 -18.29 -15.80 -3.43
N ASN A 142 -18.12 -15.90 -2.10
CA ASN A 142 -18.10 -17.15 -1.31
C ASN A 142 -16.90 -18.08 -1.58
N MET A 143 -15.87 -17.56 -2.24
CA MET A 143 -14.60 -18.25 -2.47
C MET A 143 -13.48 -17.56 -1.70
N LEU A 144 -12.66 -18.34 -1.00
CA LEU A 144 -11.42 -17.84 -0.43
C LEU A 144 -10.37 -17.63 -1.52
N VAL A 145 -9.73 -16.46 -1.50
CA VAL A 145 -8.67 -16.04 -2.42
C VAL A 145 -7.52 -15.45 -1.61
N LEU A 146 -6.29 -15.85 -1.94
CA LEU A 146 -5.07 -15.25 -1.41
C LEU A 146 -4.59 -14.21 -2.42
N GLU A 147 -4.71 -12.93 -2.07
CA GLU A 147 -4.21 -11.82 -2.90
C GLU A 147 -2.79 -11.43 -2.49
N GLY A 148 -2.09 -10.72 -3.38
CA GLY A 148 -0.78 -10.14 -3.06
C GLY A 148 0.42 -10.76 -3.77
N GLU A 149 0.22 -11.87 -4.49
CA GLU A 149 1.29 -12.60 -5.19
C GLU A 149 2.13 -11.69 -6.12
N HIS A 150 1.52 -10.69 -6.75
CA HIS A 150 2.21 -9.74 -7.62
C HIS A 150 3.32 -8.93 -6.93
N ASN A 151 3.36 -8.88 -5.60
CA ASN A 151 4.43 -8.22 -4.83
C ASN A 151 5.64 -9.13 -4.57
N PHE A 152 5.54 -10.43 -4.91
CA PHE A 152 6.62 -11.38 -4.70
C PHE A 152 7.83 -11.05 -5.56
N ASP A 153 8.99 -10.95 -4.91
CA ASP A 153 10.29 -10.78 -5.55
C ASP A 153 11.20 -11.93 -5.14
N ALA A 154 11.38 -12.90 -6.04
CA ALA A 154 12.20 -14.09 -5.79
C ALA A 154 13.67 -13.74 -5.51
N THR A 155 14.21 -12.73 -6.21
CA THR A 155 15.58 -12.29 -6.04
C THR A 155 15.77 -11.70 -4.65
N TRP A 156 14.89 -10.77 -4.26
CA TRP A 156 14.93 -10.16 -2.93
C TRP A 156 14.81 -11.20 -1.81
N VAL A 157 13.89 -12.16 -1.93
CA VAL A 157 13.73 -13.24 -0.94
C VAL A 157 15.02 -14.07 -0.84
N SER A 158 15.60 -14.48 -1.98
CA SER A 158 16.82 -15.29 -2.00
C SER A 158 18.02 -14.58 -1.37
N GLU A 159 18.18 -13.27 -1.61
CA GLU A 159 19.26 -12.45 -1.04
C GLU A 159 19.13 -12.31 0.49
N LEU A 160 17.91 -12.22 1.01
CA LEU A 160 17.67 -12.17 2.46
C LEU A 160 17.99 -13.51 3.12
N GLN A 161 17.55 -14.62 2.51
CA GLN A 161 17.80 -15.96 3.01
C GLN A 161 19.28 -16.33 2.95
N SER A 162 20.01 -15.95 1.90
CA SER A 162 21.47 -16.17 1.82
C SER A 162 22.24 -15.43 2.91
N ASN A 163 21.69 -14.34 3.42
CA ASN A 163 22.25 -13.57 4.52
C ASN A 163 21.82 -14.07 5.92
N GLY A 164 21.08 -15.19 5.97
CA GLY A 164 20.69 -15.86 7.22
C GLY A 164 19.39 -15.37 7.85
N SER A 165 18.64 -14.46 7.20
CA SER A 165 17.32 -14.04 7.67
C SER A 165 16.23 -15.01 7.22
N LEU A 166 15.26 -15.30 8.10
CA LEU A 166 14.08 -16.07 7.74
C LEU A 166 13.03 -15.16 7.11
N VAL A 167 12.55 -15.50 5.92
CA VAL A 167 11.47 -14.75 5.26
C VAL A 167 10.12 -15.38 5.63
N VAL A 168 9.30 -14.60 6.32
CA VAL A 168 8.03 -15.03 6.92
C VAL A 168 6.89 -14.04 6.58
N PRO A 169 6.33 -14.09 5.36
CA PRO A 169 5.35 -13.10 4.91
C PRO A 169 4.15 -12.99 5.84
N ARG A 170 3.65 -11.76 5.97
CA ARG A 170 2.43 -11.49 6.71
C ARG A 170 1.23 -11.87 5.84
N VAL A 171 0.33 -12.67 6.39
CA VAL A 171 -0.96 -13.01 5.82
C VAL A 171 -2.05 -12.45 6.72
N VAL A 172 -2.81 -11.47 6.20
CA VAL A 172 -3.96 -10.92 6.92
C VAL A 172 -5.20 -11.77 6.62
N LEU A 173 -5.92 -12.21 7.65
CA LEU A 173 -7.22 -12.84 7.49
C LEU A 173 -8.31 -11.77 7.41
N GLU A 174 -8.60 -11.32 6.19
CA GLU A 174 -9.68 -10.37 5.91
C GLU A 174 -11.04 -11.04 5.68
N ALA A 175 -11.05 -12.34 5.36
CA ALA A 175 -12.28 -13.11 5.25
C ALA A 175 -13.10 -13.09 6.56
N PHE A 176 -14.42 -13.14 6.42
CA PHE A 176 -15.33 -13.13 7.56
C PHE A 176 -15.04 -14.30 8.52
N PRO A 177 -14.95 -14.09 9.85
CA PRO A 177 -14.48 -15.12 10.77
C PRO A 177 -15.29 -16.41 10.71
N ALA A 178 -16.61 -16.33 10.56
CA ALA A 178 -17.46 -17.53 10.50
C ALA A 178 -17.09 -18.44 9.32
N VAL A 179 -16.71 -17.86 8.17
CA VAL A 179 -16.29 -18.60 6.98
C VAL A 179 -15.00 -19.38 7.26
N VAL A 180 -14.03 -18.77 7.96
CA VAL A 180 -12.73 -19.40 8.21
C VAL A 180 -12.76 -20.34 9.43
N LEU A 181 -13.58 -20.04 10.44
CA LEU A 181 -13.59 -20.75 11.72
C LEU A 181 -14.62 -21.88 11.77
N LEU A 182 -15.84 -21.65 11.29
CA LEU A 182 -16.97 -22.59 11.46
C LEU A 182 -17.06 -23.58 10.30
N GLU A 183 -16.77 -23.14 9.08
CA GLU A 183 -16.88 -23.98 7.89
C GLU A 183 -15.61 -24.81 7.67
N LYS A 184 -15.62 -26.09 8.06
CA LYS A 184 -14.46 -27.00 7.93
C LYS A 184 -13.84 -27.02 6.53
N LYS A 185 -14.66 -26.98 5.47
CA LYS A 185 -14.20 -26.98 4.08
C LYS A 185 -13.44 -25.69 3.73
N GLN A 186 -13.95 -24.54 4.17
CA GLN A 186 -13.30 -23.25 3.95
C GLN A 186 -12.05 -23.11 4.80
N LYS A 187 -12.07 -23.59 6.05
CA LYS A 187 -10.88 -23.69 6.91
C LYS A 187 -9.76 -24.49 6.23
N ALA A 188 -10.07 -25.68 5.71
CA ALA A 188 -9.11 -26.50 4.97
C ALA A 188 -8.57 -25.76 3.74
N LYS A 189 -9.46 -25.13 2.95
CA LYS A 189 -9.06 -24.32 1.78
C LYS A 189 -8.16 -23.14 2.14
N ALA A 190 -8.43 -22.44 3.25
CA ALA A 190 -7.58 -21.36 3.75
C ALA A 190 -6.17 -21.86 4.06
N ILE A 191 -6.07 -22.99 4.77
CA ILE A 191 -4.80 -23.63 5.10
C ILE A 191 -4.06 -24.02 3.82
N ASP A 192 -4.74 -24.67 2.87
CA ASP A 192 -4.15 -25.13 1.61
C ASP A 192 -3.60 -23.97 0.77
N LEU A 193 -4.35 -22.86 0.64
CA LEU A 193 -3.90 -21.66 -0.07
C LEU A 193 -2.62 -21.09 0.56
N ILE A 194 -2.60 -20.94 1.87
CA ILE A 194 -1.46 -20.35 2.59
C ILE A 194 -0.24 -21.28 2.53
N VAL A 195 -0.42 -22.57 2.79
CA VAL A 195 0.69 -23.55 2.80
C VAL A 195 1.26 -23.77 1.41
N SER A 196 0.41 -23.81 0.37
CA SER A 196 0.86 -23.94 -1.01
C SER A 196 1.70 -22.74 -1.44
N GLU A 197 1.26 -21.53 -1.11
CA GLU A 197 2.04 -20.32 -1.41
C GLU A 197 3.41 -20.35 -0.70
N CYS A 198 3.45 -20.73 0.58
CA CYS A 198 4.71 -20.85 1.32
C CYS A 198 5.68 -21.85 0.70
N ARG A 199 5.16 -23.01 0.30
CA ARG A 199 5.97 -24.06 -0.33
C ARG A 199 6.46 -23.62 -1.71
N ASN A 200 5.57 -23.05 -2.53
CA ASN A 200 5.87 -22.66 -3.90
C ASN A 200 6.90 -21.53 -3.98
N LYS A 201 6.85 -20.59 -3.03
CA LYS A 201 7.75 -19.42 -3.00
C LYS A 201 8.99 -19.62 -2.11
N GLY A 202 9.10 -20.76 -1.43
CA GLY A 202 10.25 -21.07 -0.57
C GLY A 202 10.33 -20.24 0.71
N TYR A 203 9.19 -19.78 1.24
CA TYR A 203 9.16 -19.05 2.50
C TYR A 203 9.54 -19.95 3.68
N ASN A 204 10.02 -19.35 4.77
CA ASN A 204 10.41 -20.07 5.98
C ASN A 204 9.25 -20.22 6.99
N GLY A 205 8.10 -19.63 6.67
CA GLY A 205 6.89 -19.62 7.48
C GLY A 205 6.03 -18.40 7.15
N ILE A 206 5.10 -18.07 8.04
CA ILE A 206 4.23 -16.89 7.90
C ILE A 206 4.10 -16.17 9.24
N VAL A 207 3.68 -14.91 9.16
CA VAL A 207 3.04 -14.20 10.26
C VAL A 207 1.55 -14.12 9.95
N LEU A 208 0.71 -14.80 10.72
CA LEU A 208 -0.73 -14.78 10.53
C LEU A 208 -1.35 -13.65 11.36
N GLU A 209 -2.07 -12.73 10.74
CA GLU A 209 -2.69 -11.57 11.42
C GLU A 209 -4.21 -11.54 11.22
N SER A 210 -4.97 -11.50 12.30
CA SER A 210 -6.43 -11.40 12.27
C SER A 210 -7.05 -10.53 13.38
N TRP A 211 -6.22 -10.01 14.30
CA TRP A 211 -6.68 -9.48 15.58
C TRP A 211 -7.66 -8.32 15.45
N SER A 212 -7.25 -7.25 14.76
CA SER A 212 -8.05 -6.03 14.63
C SER A 212 -9.41 -6.26 13.96
N ARG A 213 -9.46 -7.18 13.00
CA ARG A 213 -10.69 -7.52 12.28
C ARG A 213 -11.59 -8.40 13.13
N TRP A 214 -11.03 -9.37 13.84
CA TRP A 214 -11.83 -10.33 14.58
C TRP A 214 -12.31 -9.78 15.92
N ALA A 215 -11.55 -8.86 16.52
CA ALA A 215 -12.01 -8.00 17.60
C ALA A 215 -13.30 -7.26 17.21
N ALA A 216 -13.34 -6.67 16.01
CA ALA A 216 -14.52 -5.97 15.52
C ALA A 216 -15.75 -6.88 15.32
N TYR A 217 -15.54 -8.19 15.15
CA TYR A 217 -16.60 -9.19 15.04
C TYR A 217 -16.95 -9.87 16.38
N GLY A 218 -16.40 -9.43 17.51
CA GLY A 218 -16.66 -10.03 18.82
C GLY A 218 -16.08 -11.44 19.00
N VAL A 219 -15.27 -11.93 18.04
CA VAL A 219 -14.59 -13.24 18.12
C VAL A 219 -13.68 -13.30 19.34
N LEU A 220 -13.10 -12.15 19.71
CA LEU A 220 -12.26 -12.04 20.88
C LEU A 220 -13.05 -11.89 22.18
N ASP A 221 -14.38 -11.87 22.19
CA ASP A 221 -15.19 -11.85 23.41
C ASP A 221 -15.86 -13.20 23.67
N ASP A 222 -16.04 -14.00 22.61
CA ASP A 222 -16.63 -15.33 22.64
C ASP A 222 -15.57 -16.43 22.89
N PRO A 223 -15.68 -17.20 23.99
CA PRO A 223 -14.71 -18.26 24.32
C PRO A 223 -14.61 -19.38 23.27
N GLU A 224 -15.71 -19.73 22.60
CA GLU A 224 -15.75 -20.80 21.60
C GLU A 224 -15.06 -20.35 20.31
N LEU A 225 -15.35 -19.13 19.85
CA LEU A 225 -14.69 -18.53 18.69
C LEU A 225 -13.18 -18.31 18.94
N ARG A 226 -12.78 -17.92 20.16
CA ARG A 226 -11.37 -17.86 20.57
C ARG A 226 -10.69 -19.23 20.50
N TYR A 227 -11.35 -20.29 20.99
CA TYR A 227 -10.82 -21.65 20.92
C TYR A 227 -10.64 -22.11 19.46
N MET A 228 -11.64 -21.87 18.61
CA MET A 228 -11.54 -22.22 17.19
C MET A 228 -10.45 -21.45 16.46
N LEU A 229 -10.22 -20.18 16.81
CA LEU A 229 -9.09 -19.41 16.32
C LEU A 229 -7.76 -20.08 16.71
N GLN A 230 -7.60 -20.48 17.97
CA GLN A 230 -6.40 -21.19 18.44
C GLN A 230 -6.20 -22.50 17.69
N GLU A 231 -7.26 -23.28 17.49
CA GLU A 231 -7.21 -24.51 16.70
C GLU A 231 -6.83 -24.24 15.23
N CYS A 232 -7.35 -23.16 14.64
CA CYS A 232 -6.98 -22.76 13.28
C CYS A 232 -5.48 -22.43 13.17
N LYS A 233 -4.93 -21.70 14.14
CA LYS A 233 -3.48 -21.44 14.22
C LYS A 233 -2.70 -22.75 14.29
N SER A 234 -3.09 -23.63 15.22
CA SER A 234 -2.45 -24.93 15.42
C SER A 234 -2.53 -25.83 14.18
N SER A 235 -3.62 -25.75 13.40
CA SER A 235 -3.73 -26.49 12.13
C SER A 235 -2.75 -25.96 11.08
N VAL A 236 -2.66 -24.64 10.90
CA VAL A 236 -1.71 -24.03 9.95
C VAL A 236 -0.27 -24.41 10.30
N ILE A 237 0.09 -24.39 11.60
CA ILE A 237 1.41 -24.80 12.10
C ILE A 237 1.68 -26.28 11.81
N ARG A 238 0.71 -27.17 12.08
CA ARG A 238 0.88 -28.62 11.85
C ARG A 238 1.03 -28.98 10.38
N THR A 239 0.32 -28.29 9.49
CA THR A 239 0.28 -28.63 8.06
C THR A 239 1.47 -28.09 7.26
N SER A 240 2.15 -27.05 7.74
CA SER A 240 3.19 -26.39 6.96
C SER A 240 4.54 -27.10 6.95
N ASP A 241 4.81 -28.04 7.86
CA ASP A 241 6.12 -28.72 8.07
C ASP A 241 7.31 -27.75 8.22
N GLN A 242 7.01 -26.46 8.37
CA GLN A 242 7.93 -25.34 8.45
C GLN A 242 7.77 -24.68 9.83
N LYS A 243 8.87 -24.15 10.36
CA LYS A 243 8.90 -23.40 11.63
C LYS A 243 8.13 -22.09 11.47
N ILE A 244 6.80 -22.16 11.48
CA ILE A 244 5.93 -20.98 11.42
C ILE A 244 6.15 -20.13 12.67
N CYS A 245 6.54 -18.88 12.45
CA CYS A 245 6.63 -17.88 13.51
C CYS A 245 5.23 -17.27 13.72
N CYS A 246 4.35 -17.97 14.43
CA CYS A 246 3.08 -17.40 14.86
C CYS A 246 3.31 -16.41 16.01
N SER A 247 3.72 -15.18 15.70
CA SER A 247 3.59 -14.08 16.65
C SER A 247 2.21 -13.45 16.50
N TRP A 248 1.40 -13.57 17.54
CA TRP A 248 0.32 -12.62 17.80
C TRP A 248 0.88 -11.66 18.84
N LEU A 249 0.96 -10.36 18.50
CA LEU A 249 0.90 -9.35 19.54
C LEU A 249 -0.42 -9.60 20.28
N THR A 250 -0.25 -9.92 21.56
CA THR A 250 -1.26 -10.38 22.51
C THR A 250 -2.21 -9.26 22.90
#